data_AF-C6BSA1-F1
#
_entry.id   AF-C6BSA1-F1
#
_cell.length_a   1.000
_cell.length_b   1.000
_cell.length_c   1.000
_cell.angle_alpha   90.00
_cell.angle_beta   90.00
_cell.angle_gamma   90.00
#
_symmetry.space_group_name_H-M   'P 1'
#
loop_
_entity.id
_entity.type
_entity.pdbx_description
1 polymer ?
#
loop_
_entity_poly.entity_id
_entity_poly.type
_entity_poly.pdbx_seq_one_letter_code
_entity_poly.pdbx_strand_id
1 'polypeptide(L)'
;MTSINDSVKRSGLGANALKLKEKVEGQNSDTMQSLDSVVNQAFDAQFDFIERQKGEFTIFAPKGRISNSTVKFFKNRIYSAAAEQGCKIIINLRYASLIDSVGLGMLINTHKTADRNGGMVVFTDVPERIMKNLEMLYMDRFLKFAPDMKHAVRMMDW
;
A
#
# COMPACT_ATOMS: atom_id res chain seq x y z
N MET A 1 -16.25 12.24 -27.84
CA MET A 1 -14.84 12.28 -27.37
C MET A 1 -14.84 12.52 -25.87
N THR A 2 -14.90 11.46 -25.07
CA THR A 2 -14.89 11.58 -23.60
C THR A 2 -13.45 11.68 -23.17
N SER A 3 -13.06 12.83 -22.63
CA SER A 3 -11.74 13.04 -22.04
C SER A 3 -11.55 11.99 -20.94
N ILE A 4 -10.68 11.00 -21.17
CA ILE A 4 -10.32 10.02 -20.16
C ILE A 4 -9.61 10.80 -19.06
N ASN A 5 -10.22 10.88 -17.90
CA ASN A 5 -9.71 11.61 -16.74
C ASN A 5 -8.56 10.80 -16.12
N ASP A 6 -7.41 10.75 -16.81
CA ASP A 6 -6.17 10.15 -16.31
C ASP A 6 -5.48 11.18 -15.42
N SER A 7 -5.57 10.97 -14.11
CA SER A 7 -4.92 11.84 -13.11
C SER A 7 -3.99 11.02 -12.23
N VAL A 8 -2.81 11.57 -11.97
CA VAL A 8 -1.78 10.92 -11.14
C VAL A 8 -1.46 11.83 -9.96
N LYS A 9 -1.60 11.30 -8.74
CA LYS A 9 -1.17 11.97 -7.50
C LYS A 9 -0.06 11.16 -6.84
N ARG A 10 1.04 11.82 -6.47
CA ARG A 10 2.21 11.19 -5.83
C ARG A 10 2.49 11.83 -4.48
N SER A 11 2.78 11.02 -3.47
CA SER A 11 3.15 11.47 -2.12
C SER A 11 4.17 10.52 -1.51
N GLY A 12 5.34 11.01 -1.08
CA GLY A 12 6.41 10.18 -0.51
C GLY A 12 7.27 10.91 0.51
N LEU A 13 8.03 10.16 1.31
CA LEU A 13 8.87 10.66 2.42
C LEU A 13 10.35 10.93 2.04
N GLY A 14 10.68 10.88 0.74
CA GLY A 14 12.04 10.69 0.22
C GLY A 14 13.08 11.81 0.36
N ALA A 15 12.99 12.75 1.31
CA ALA A 15 13.96 13.87 1.41
C ALA A 15 14.82 13.90 2.69
N ASN A 16 14.48 13.14 3.74
CA ASN A 16 15.06 13.39 5.08
C ASN A 16 16.04 12.33 5.61
N ALA A 17 16.29 11.24 4.87
CA ALA A 17 17.15 10.15 5.37
C ALA A 17 18.62 10.56 5.59
N LEU A 18 19.14 11.53 4.81
CA LEU A 18 20.54 11.97 4.92
C LEU A 18 20.79 12.85 6.15
N LYS A 19 19.84 13.73 6.49
CA LYS A 19 19.91 14.60 7.69
C LYS A 19 19.81 13.85 9.02
N LEU A 20 19.23 12.65 9.01
CA LEU A 20 19.05 11.83 10.22
C LEU A 20 20.31 11.03 10.58
N LYS A 21 21.11 10.61 9.59
CA LYS A 21 22.38 9.90 9.85
C LYS A 21 23.40 10.77 10.59
N GLU A 22 23.55 12.04 10.19
CA GLU A 22 24.48 12.99 10.82
C GLU A 22 24.14 13.29 12.29
N LYS A 23 22.86 13.14 12.69
CA LYS A 23 22.41 13.43 14.06
C LYS A 23 22.68 12.28 15.05
N VAL A 24 22.92 11.06 14.55
CA VAL A 24 23.02 9.84 15.38
C VAL A 24 24.46 9.45 15.68
N GLU A 25 25.45 9.85 14.88
CA GLU A 25 26.87 9.57 15.11
C GLU A 25 27.46 10.27 16.36
N GLY A 26 26.67 11.07 17.09
CA GLY A 26 27.13 11.88 18.22
C GLY A 26 26.84 11.36 19.64
N GLN A 27 26.10 10.27 19.87
CA GLN A 27 25.75 9.85 21.25
C GLN A 27 25.74 8.32 21.45
N ASN A 28 26.36 7.89 22.56
CA ASN A 28 26.82 6.52 22.83
C ASN A 28 25.79 5.67 23.64
N SER A 29 25.86 4.34 23.47
CA SER A 29 25.52 3.27 24.46
C SER A 29 24.08 2.77 24.72
N ASP A 30 23.04 3.15 23.97
CA ASP A 30 21.71 2.46 23.96
C ASP A 30 21.44 1.73 22.63
N THR A 31 22.50 1.19 22.06
CA THR A 31 22.74 1.19 20.61
C THR A 31 21.88 0.24 19.79
N MET A 32 21.45 -0.92 20.30
CA MET A 32 20.76 -1.91 19.44
C MET A 32 19.30 -1.54 19.11
N GLN A 33 18.49 -1.18 20.11
CA GLN A 33 17.09 -0.77 19.87
C GLN A 33 17.01 0.60 19.18
N SER A 34 17.97 1.50 19.46
CA SER A 34 18.04 2.79 18.78
C SER A 34 18.49 2.62 17.32
N LEU A 35 19.44 1.74 17.02
CA LEU A 35 19.84 1.38 15.65
C LEU A 35 18.67 0.77 14.87
N ASP A 36 17.95 -0.20 15.43
CA ASP A 36 16.78 -0.79 14.75
C ASP A 36 15.71 0.27 14.48
N SER A 37 15.47 1.20 15.42
CA SER A 37 14.51 2.29 15.23
C SER A 37 14.96 3.27 14.14
N VAL A 38 16.25 3.62 14.09
CA VAL A 38 16.85 4.52 13.10
C VAL A 38 16.88 3.87 11.73
N VAL A 39 17.22 2.59 11.66
CA VAL A 39 17.23 1.79 10.43
C VAL A 39 15.82 1.64 9.89
N ASN A 40 14.83 1.30 10.75
CA ASN A 40 13.43 1.27 10.36
C ASN A 40 12.94 2.63 9.85
N GLN A 41 13.30 3.72 10.54
CA GLN A 41 12.95 5.08 10.12
C GLN A 41 13.58 5.47 8.77
N ALA A 42 14.83 5.06 8.52
CA ALA A 42 15.51 5.29 7.25
C ALA A 42 14.90 4.47 6.10
N PHE A 43 14.49 3.23 6.37
CA PHE A 43 13.75 2.41 5.40
C PHE A 43 12.35 2.95 5.13
N ASP A 44 11.66 3.44 6.16
CA ASP A 44 10.34 4.06 6.04
C ASP A 44 10.42 5.41 5.30
N ALA A 45 11.55 6.11 5.33
CA ALA A 45 11.80 7.32 4.54
C ALA A 45 11.84 7.06 3.03
N GLN A 46 12.06 5.82 2.58
CA GLN A 46 11.97 5.42 1.17
C GLN A 46 10.54 5.04 0.74
N PHE A 47 9.52 5.44 1.50
CA PHE A 47 8.14 5.21 1.13
C PHE A 47 7.65 6.22 0.08
N ASP A 48 6.97 5.72 -0.95
CA ASP A 48 6.29 6.50 -1.97
C ASP A 48 4.90 5.90 -2.23
N PHE A 49 3.94 6.74 -2.58
CA PHE A 49 2.57 6.34 -2.81
C PHE A 49 2.03 7.03 -4.05
N ILE A 50 1.61 6.21 -5.01
CA ILE A 50 0.99 6.67 -6.25
C ILE A 50 -0.49 6.31 -6.20
N GLU A 51 -1.33 7.29 -6.50
CA GLU A 51 -2.74 7.12 -6.80
C GLU A 51 -2.96 7.51 -8.26
N ARG A 52 -3.74 6.71 -8.99
CA ARG A 52 -4.19 7.02 -10.34
C ARG A 52 -5.66 6.70 -10.51
N GLN A 53 -6.39 7.58 -11.19
CA GLN A 53 -7.72 7.26 -11.69
C GLN A 53 -7.61 6.91 -13.18
N LYS A 54 -8.15 5.75 -13.59
CA LYS A 54 -8.19 5.33 -14.99
C LYS A 54 -9.57 4.78 -15.33
N GLY A 55 -10.41 5.61 -15.94
CA GLY A 55 -11.81 5.27 -16.17
C GLY A 55 -12.53 5.04 -14.83
N GLU A 56 -13.19 3.91 -14.67
CA GLU A 56 -13.86 3.50 -13.44
C GLU A 56 -12.90 2.94 -12.36
N PHE A 57 -11.63 2.70 -12.70
CA PHE A 57 -10.67 2.10 -11.78
C PHE A 57 -9.89 3.15 -10.99
N THR A 58 -9.87 3.02 -9.67
CA THR A 58 -8.93 3.72 -8.80
C THR A 58 -7.76 2.79 -8.47
N ILE A 59 -6.56 3.23 -8.80
CA ILE A 59 -5.34 2.43 -8.68
C ILE A 59 -4.44 3.04 -7.60
N PHE A 60 -4.08 2.23 -6.62
CA PHE A 60 -3.12 2.61 -5.58
C PHE A 60 -1.87 1.75 -5.67
N ALA A 61 -0.70 2.38 -5.67
CA ALA A 61 0.59 1.70 -5.75
C ALA A 61 1.54 2.23 -4.66
N PRO A 62 1.46 1.69 -3.43
CA PRO A 62 2.45 1.94 -2.40
C PRO A 62 3.79 1.30 -2.79
N LYS A 63 4.88 2.00 -2.46
CA LYS A 63 6.26 1.56 -2.67
C LYS A 63 7.01 1.63 -1.35
N GLY A 64 7.74 0.59 -1.01
CA GLY A 64 8.40 0.44 0.28
C GLY A 64 7.54 -0.30 1.30
N ARG A 65 7.74 -0.01 2.59
CA ARG A 65 7.09 -0.73 3.69
C ARG A 65 5.67 -0.21 3.89
N ILE A 66 4.70 -1.11 4.00
CA ILE A 66 3.33 -0.83 4.43
C ILE A 66 3.26 -1.15 5.91
N SER A 67 3.50 -0.13 6.75
CA SER A 67 3.69 -0.28 8.18
C SER A 67 2.90 0.77 8.98
N ASN A 68 2.89 0.63 10.30
CA ASN A 68 2.28 1.65 11.18
C ASN A 68 2.78 3.08 10.89
N SER A 69 4.06 3.25 10.54
CA SER A 69 4.66 4.56 10.25
C SER A 69 4.26 5.11 8.89
N THR A 70 3.99 4.26 7.88
CA THR A 70 3.69 4.70 6.50
C THR A 70 2.20 4.74 6.18
N VAL A 71 1.39 3.85 6.77
CA VAL A 71 -0.06 3.72 6.51
C VAL A 71 -0.79 5.05 6.71
N LYS A 72 -0.38 5.86 7.70
CA LYS A 72 -0.98 7.17 7.99
C LYS A 72 -0.97 8.14 6.80
N PHE A 73 -0.06 8.00 5.84
CA PHE A 73 0.04 8.92 4.69
C PHE A 73 -0.98 8.65 3.59
N PHE A 74 -1.56 7.44 3.54
CA PHE A 74 -2.39 7.04 2.40
C PHE A 74 -3.68 6.29 2.79
N LYS A 75 -3.81 5.83 4.03
CA LYS A 75 -4.98 5.11 4.55
C LYS A 75 -6.29 5.84 4.24
N ASN A 76 -6.37 7.14 4.54
CA ASN A 76 -7.61 7.90 4.36
C ASN A 76 -8.03 7.95 2.89
N ARG A 77 -7.08 8.07 1.96
CA ARG A 77 -7.35 8.10 0.51
C ARG A 77 -7.90 6.77 0.02
N ILE A 78 -7.29 5.66 0.45
CA ILE A 78 -7.77 4.32 0.14
C ILE A 78 -9.16 4.08 0.73
N TYR A 79 -9.38 4.48 1.98
CA TYR A 79 -10.67 4.29 2.66
C TYR A 79 -11.78 5.12 2.04
N SER A 80 -11.51 6.36 1.64
CA SER A 80 -12.47 7.20 0.93
C SER A 80 -12.89 6.54 -0.38
N ALA A 81 -11.94 6.07 -1.19
CA ALA A 81 -12.27 5.35 -2.43
C ALA A 81 -13.08 4.07 -2.17
N ALA A 82 -12.74 3.31 -1.12
CA ALA A 82 -13.46 2.08 -0.76
C ALA A 82 -14.87 2.33 -0.20
N ALA A 83 -15.15 3.55 0.26
CA ALA A 83 -16.46 3.96 0.73
C ALA A 83 -17.40 4.38 -0.42
N GLU A 84 -16.89 4.54 -1.64
CA GLU A 84 -17.71 4.86 -2.81
C GLU A 84 -18.53 3.64 -3.25
N GLN A 85 -19.80 3.88 -3.60
CA GLN A 85 -20.72 2.85 -4.07
C GLN A 85 -20.19 2.24 -5.39
N GLY A 86 -20.08 0.92 -5.44
CA GLY A 86 -19.63 0.21 -6.65
C GLY A 86 -18.16 0.44 -7.00
N CYS A 87 -17.32 0.88 -6.05
CA CYS A 87 -15.92 1.19 -6.32
C CYS A 87 -15.15 0.01 -6.96
N LYS A 88 -14.26 0.29 -7.91
CA LYS A 88 -13.37 -0.68 -8.56
C LYS A 88 -11.91 -0.32 -8.26
N ILE A 89 -11.35 -0.91 -7.20
CA ILE A 89 -10.05 -0.53 -6.66
C ILE A 89 -8.99 -1.59 -6.95
N ILE A 90 -7.89 -1.19 -7.56
CA ILE A 90 -6.73 -2.06 -7.76
C ILE A 90 -5.57 -1.57 -6.87
N ILE A 91 -5.07 -2.44 -6.00
CA ILE A 91 -3.90 -2.16 -5.17
C ILE A 91 -2.71 -2.93 -5.76
N ASN A 92 -1.80 -2.20 -6.40
CA ASN A 92 -0.58 -2.76 -6.99
C ASN A 92 0.54 -2.80 -5.96
N LEU A 93 0.97 -4.01 -5.60
CA LEU A 93 1.96 -4.24 -4.55
C LEU A 93 3.37 -4.54 -5.10
N ARG A 94 3.62 -4.34 -6.40
CA ARG A 94 4.89 -4.66 -7.08
C ARG A 94 6.13 -4.16 -6.34
N TYR A 95 6.03 -2.97 -5.74
CA TYR A 95 7.13 -2.31 -5.06
C TYR A 95 6.96 -2.27 -3.53
N ALA A 96 6.00 -3.02 -2.99
CA ALA A 96 5.89 -3.21 -1.55
C ALA A 96 7.01 -4.12 -1.07
N SER A 97 7.76 -3.71 -0.04
CA SER A 97 8.86 -4.53 0.49
C SER A 97 8.46 -5.34 1.73
N LEU A 98 7.41 -4.89 2.44
CA LEU A 98 6.87 -5.53 3.63
C LEU A 98 5.45 -5.04 3.92
N ILE A 99 4.64 -5.87 4.55
CA ILE A 99 3.33 -5.51 5.13
C ILE A 99 3.33 -6.00 6.59
N ASP A 100 3.21 -5.09 7.56
CA ASP A 100 3.06 -5.45 8.97
C ASP A 100 1.58 -5.69 9.35
N SER A 101 1.30 -5.93 10.63
CA SER A 101 -0.06 -6.16 11.11
C SER A 101 -1.00 -4.94 10.90
N VAL A 102 -0.47 -3.72 11.00
CA VAL A 102 -1.25 -2.49 10.77
C VAL A 102 -1.54 -2.31 9.29
N GLY A 103 -0.55 -2.56 8.43
CA GLY A 103 -0.70 -2.60 6.99
C GLY A 103 -1.74 -3.62 6.54
N LEU A 104 -1.62 -4.85 7.03
CA LEU A 104 -2.56 -5.93 6.71
C LEU A 104 -3.98 -5.59 7.19
N GLY A 105 -4.13 -5.10 8.42
CA GLY A 105 -5.42 -4.65 8.94
C GLY A 105 -6.06 -3.55 8.10
N MET A 106 -5.25 -2.64 7.55
CA MET A 106 -5.72 -1.63 6.61
C MET A 106 -6.22 -2.26 5.30
N LEU A 107 -5.48 -3.20 4.70
CA LEU A 107 -5.90 -3.89 3.46
C LEU A 107 -7.22 -4.67 3.66
N ILE A 108 -7.35 -5.39 4.77
CA ILE A 108 -8.56 -6.14 5.12
C ILE A 108 -9.75 -5.18 5.27
N ASN A 109 -9.57 -4.06 5.98
CA ASN A 109 -10.65 -3.10 6.18
C ASN A 109 -11.06 -2.41 4.88
N THR A 110 -10.11 -2.11 3.99
CA THR A 110 -10.40 -1.61 2.64
C THR A 110 -11.26 -2.59 1.87
N HIS A 111 -10.88 -3.87 1.83
CA HIS A 111 -11.66 -4.91 1.16
C HIS A 111 -13.08 -5.03 1.72
N LYS A 112 -13.21 -5.14 3.05
CA LYS A 112 -14.52 -5.21 3.73
C LYS A 112 -15.39 -3.99 3.50
N THR A 113 -14.79 -2.82 3.34
CA THR A 113 -15.52 -1.57 3.11
C THR A 113 -16.02 -1.50 1.68
N ALA A 114 -15.17 -1.82 0.70
CA ALA A 114 -15.57 -1.90 -0.69
C ALA A 114 -16.70 -2.93 -0.90
N ASP A 115 -16.54 -4.14 -0.35
CA ASP A 115 -17.53 -5.22 -0.47
C ASP A 115 -18.90 -4.82 0.06
N ARG A 116 -18.96 -4.18 1.25
CA ARG A 116 -20.20 -3.66 1.83
C ARG A 116 -20.87 -2.57 0.99
N ASN A 117 -20.10 -1.82 0.21
CA ASN A 117 -20.60 -0.78 -0.68
C ASN A 117 -20.81 -1.29 -2.12
N GLY A 118 -20.88 -2.61 -2.32
CA GLY A 118 -21.08 -3.22 -3.64
C GLY A 118 -19.88 -3.04 -4.59
N GLY A 119 -18.73 -2.65 -4.08
CA GLY A 119 -17.48 -2.50 -4.81
C GLY A 119 -16.56 -3.71 -4.70
N MET A 120 -15.37 -3.59 -5.29
CA MET A 120 -14.37 -4.63 -5.31
C MET A 120 -12.96 -4.07 -5.17
N VAL A 121 -12.14 -4.72 -4.34
CA VAL A 121 -10.70 -4.48 -4.22
C VAL A 121 -9.96 -5.71 -4.70
N VAL A 122 -9.04 -5.53 -5.64
CA VAL A 122 -8.12 -6.60 -6.09
C VAL A 122 -6.67 -6.18 -5.88
N PHE A 123 -5.89 -7.07 -5.28
CA PHE A 123 -4.46 -6.92 -5.05
C PHE A 123 -3.68 -7.53 -6.20
N THR A 124 -2.70 -6.81 -6.75
CA THR A 124 -1.94 -7.22 -7.93
C THR A 124 -0.45 -7.17 -7.71
N ASP A 125 0.29 -7.94 -8.52
CA ASP A 125 1.75 -7.93 -8.56
C ASP A 125 2.37 -8.13 -7.16
N VAL A 126 1.77 -8.99 -6.34
CA VAL A 126 2.21 -9.23 -4.96
C VAL A 126 3.55 -9.96 -4.98
N PRO A 127 4.61 -9.41 -4.36
CA PRO A 127 5.90 -10.10 -4.28
C PRO A 127 5.76 -11.45 -3.58
N GLU A 128 6.43 -12.49 -4.08
CA GLU A 128 6.30 -13.87 -3.61
C GLU A 128 6.47 -14.00 -2.09
N ARG A 129 7.43 -13.29 -1.49
CA ARG A 129 7.64 -13.27 -0.04
C ARG A 129 6.42 -12.73 0.72
N ILE A 130 5.78 -11.68 0.21
CA ILE A 130 4.56 -11.13 0.81
C ILE A 130 3.41 -12.10 0.60
N MET A 131 3.28 -12.68 -0.59
CA MET A 131 2.21 -13.64 -0.90
C MET A 131 2.27 -14.87 0.01
N LYS A 132 3.46 -15.47 0.20
CA LYS A 132 3.64 -16.60 1.15
C LYS A 132 3.18 -16.26 2.56
N ASN A 133 3.48 -15.05 3.03
CA ASN A 133 3.01 -14.60 4.35
C ASN A 133 1.49 -14.46 4.41
N LEU A 134 0.85 -13.98 3.34
CA LEU A 134 -0.61 -13.85 3.26
C LEU A 134 -1.30 -15.22 3.19
N GLU A 135 -0.73 -16.17 2.45
CA GLU A 135 -1.22 -17.56 2.36
C GLU A 135 -1.10 -18.30 3.71
N MET A 136 0.00 -18.11 4.44
CA MET A 136 0.13 -18.66 5.81
C MET A 136 -0.95 -18.13 6.76
N LEU A 137 -1.47 -16.94 6.51
CA LEU A 137 -2.57 -16.32 7.24
C LEU A 137 -3.95 -16.62 6.62
N TYR A 138 -4.01 -17.46 5.57
CA TYR A 138 -5.21 -17.77 4.79
C TYR A 138 -5.90 -16.56 4.15
N MET A 139 -5.17 -15.46 3.95
CA MET A 139 -5.74 -14.23 3.39
C MET A 139 -6.11 -14.35 1.92
N ASP A 140 -5.47 -15.27 1.19
CA ASP A 140 -5.79 -15.67 -0.19
C ASP A 140 -7.22 -16.20 -0.37
N ARG A 141 -7.85 -16.66 0.73
CA ARG A 141 -9.25 -17.13 0.72
C ARG A 141 -10.28 -16.02 0.87
N PHE A 142 -9.87 -14.85 1.37
CA PHE A 142 -10.78 -13.74 1.69
C PHE A 142 -10.52 -12.52 0.81
N LEU A 143 -9.26 -12.21 0.54
CA LEU A 143 -8.86 -11.11 -0.31
C LEU A 143 -8.75 -11.58 -1.76
N LYS A 144 -9.08 -10.69 -2.70
CA LYS A 144 -9.02 -11.00 -4.14
C LYS A 144 -7.64 -10.66 -4.67
N PHE A 145 -6.93 -11.65 -5.19
CA PHE A 145 -5.61 -11.49 -5.79
C PHE A 145 -5.65 -11.75 -7.29
N ALA A 146 -4.83 -11.02 -8.03
CA ALA A 146 -4.57 -11.26 -9.45
C ALA A 146 -3.07 -11.14 -9.73
N PRO A 147 -2.53 -11.89 -10.71
CA PRO A 147 -1.10 -11.86 -11.01
C PRO A 147 -0.63 -10.47 -11.47
N ASP A 148 -1.48 -9.75 -12.22
CA ASP A 148 -1.18 -8.43 -12.76
C ASP A 148 -2.46 -7.57 -12.89
N MET A 149 -2.25 -6.30 -13.24
CA MET A 149 -3.32 -5.31 -13.48
C MET A 149 -4.34 -5.75 -14.54
N LYS A 150 -3.92 -6.45 -15.59
CA LYS A 150 -4.79 -6.88 -16.68
C LYS A 150 -5.79 -7.94 -16.18
N HIS A 151 -5.34 -8.85 -15.33
CA HIS A 151 -6.18 -9.86 -14.71
C HIS A 151 -7.14 -9.24 -13.68
N ALA A 152 -6.67 -8.28 -12.89
CA ALA A 152 -7.54 -7.55 -11.95
C ALA A 152 -8.70 -6.84 -12.63
N VAL A 153 -8.46 -6.17 -13.76
CA VAL A 153 -9.52 -5.52 -14.55
C VAL A 153 -10.57 -6.54 -14.98
N ARG A 154 -10.17 -7.73 -15.45
CA ARG A 154 -11.12 -8.78 -15.86
C ARG A 154 -11.98 -9.32 -14.72
N MET A 155 -11.46 -9.33 -13.49
CA MET A 155 -12.25 -9.73 -12.31
C MET A 155 -13.33 -8.71 -11.93
N MET A 156 -13.23 -7.48 -12.44
CA MET A 156 -14.15 -6.37 -12.16
C MET A 156 -15.00 -5.99 -13.38
N ASP A 157 -15.06 -6.85 -14.39
CA ASP A 157 -15.86 -6.68 -15.59
C ASP A 157 -17.28 -7.23 -15.36
N TRP A 158 -18.02 -6.49 -14.52
CA TRP A 158 -19.41 -6.73 -14.14
C TRP A 158 -20.19 -5.41 -14.21
#